data_AF-A0A941EZ28-F1
#
_entry.id   AF-A0A941EZ28-F1
#
_cell.length_a   1.000
_cell.length_b   1.000
_cell.length_c   1.000
_cell.angle_alpha   90.00
_cell.angle_beta   90.00
_cell.angle_gamma   90.00
#
_symmetry.space_group_name_H-M   'P 1'
#
loop_
_entity.id
_entity.type
_entity.pdbx_description
1 polymer ?
#
loop_
_entity_poly.entity_id
_entity_poly.type
_entity_poly.pdbx_seq_one_letter_code
_entity_poly.pdbx_strand_id
1 'polypeptide(L)'
;SNNWYIEHFERTGSAIGYRITGKLDEVQSPFQKIEIFQTTDWGNLMTIDGAIMLTSKDNFFYHEMISHPVLFTHAAPKRVVIIGGGDCGTLREVLKHKGVESVTQCDIDEQVTVMARKHFPELCDSNDDARAELLF
;
A
#
# COMPACT_ATOMS: atom_id res chain seq x y z
N SER A 1 -0.87 6.68 28.64
CA SER A 1 -1.87 6.26 27.64
C SER A 1 -1.38 4.98 26.99
N ASN A 2 -2.11 3.86 27.15
CA ASN A 2 -1.73 2.51 26.69
C ASN A 2 -2.21 2.19 25.25
N ASN A 3 -2.45 3.21 24.42
CA ASN A 3 -3.09 2.98 23.12
C ASN A 3 -2.02 2.67 22.05
N TRP A 4 -1.74 1.39 21.84
CA TRP A 4 -0.78 0.88 20.86
C TRP A 4 -1.48 -0.14 19.96
N TYR A 5 -1.22 -0.06 18.66
CA TYR A 5 -1.43 -1.17 17.75
C TYR A 5 -0.15 -2.01 17.75
N ILE A 6 -0.26 -3.32 17.97
CA ILE A 6 0.88 -4.23 18.05
C ILE A 6 0.61 -5.43 17.13
N GLU A 7 1.49 -5.63 16.16
CA GLU A 7 1.53 -6.84 15.35
C GLU A 7 2.53 -7.82 15.98
N HIS A 8 2.06 -9.03 16.26
CA HIS A 8 2.84 -10.08 16.89
C HIS A 8 3.35 -11.08 15.87
N PHE A 9 4.66 -11.36 15.90
CA PHE A 9 5.30 -12.40 15.10
C PHE A 9 5.69 -13.57 16.01
N GLU A 10 4.70 -14.39 16.38
CA GLU A 10 4.89 -15.47 17.38
C GLU A 10 6.02 -16.44 17.00
N ARG A 11 6.13 -16.78 15.72
CA ARG A 11 7.15 -17.72 15.21
C ARG A 11 8.58 -17.28 15.53
N THR A 12 8.83 -15.98 15.57
CA THR A 12 10.16 -15.39 15.84
C THR A 12 10.25 -14.80 17.25
N GLY A 13 9.18 -14.85 18.04
CA GLY A 13 9.12 -14.26 19.37
C GLY A 13 9.31 -12.74 19.38
N SER A 14 8.89 -12.05 18.31
CA SER A 14 9.06 -10.61 18.13
C SER A 14 7.72 -9.91 17.91
N ALA A 15 7.69 -8.59 18.09
CA ALA A 15 6.52 -7.76 17.78
C ALA A 15 6.97 -6.39 17.28
N ILE A 16 6.13 -5.77 16.46
CA ILE A 16 6.26 -4.38 16.06
C ILE A 16 5.01 -3.63 16.53
N GLY A 17 5.16 -2.38 16.96
CA GLY A 17 4.03 -1.63 17.45
C GLY A 17 4.14 -0.13 17.22
N TYR A 18 2.98 0.48 16.99
CA TYR A 18 2.82 1.91 16.75
C TYR A 18 1.84 2.47 17.76
N ARG A 19 2.17 3.61 18.36
CA ARG A 19 1.26 4.29 19.27
C ARG A 19 0.15 4.94 18.45
N ILE A 20 -1.10 4.71 18.83
CA ILE A 20 -2.27 5.16 18.09
C ILE A 20 -3.09 6.16 18.92
N THR A 21 -3.74 7.07 18.22
CA THR A 21 -4.74 7.97 18.80
C THR A 21 -6.14 7.36 18.72
N GLY A 22 -6.41 6.55 17.69
CA GLY A 22 -7.67 5.81 17.53
C GLY A 22 -7.77 5.09 16.19
N LYS A 23 -8.83 4.31 16.02
CA LYS A 23 -9.23 3.70 14.75
C LYS A 23 -10.01 4.74 13.93
N LEU A 24 -9.60 4.94 12.68
CA LEU A 24 -10.23 5.88 11.74
C LEU A 24 -11.33 5.20 10.92
N ASP A 25 -11.11 3.95 10.53
CA ASP A 25 -12.02 3.23 9.64
C ASP A 25 -11.79 1.72 9.73
N GLU A 26 -12.81 0.94 9.37
CA GLU A 26 -12.77 -0.52 9.36
C GLU A 26 -13.76 -1.04 8.32
N VAL A 27 -13.33 -2.02 7.53
CA VAL A 27 -14.22 -2.76 6.64
C VAL A 27 -13.84 -4.24 6.59
N GLN A 28 -14.86 -5.09 6.64
CA GLN A 28 -14.71 -6.51 6.34
C GLN A 28 -15.16 -6.73 4.90
N SER A 29 -14.21 -7.05 4.01
CA SER A 29 -14.52 -7.49 2.64
C SER A 29 -14.77 -9.00 2.61
N PRO A 30 -15.21 -9.56 1.46
CA PRO A 30 -15.27 -11.01 1.27
C PRO A 30 -13.91 -11.71 1.39
N PHE A 31 -12.79 -10.96 1.31
CA PHE A 31 -11.43 -11.51 1.29
C PHE A 31 -10.72 -11.35 2.62
N GLN A 32 -10.82 -10.17 3.24
CA GLN A 32 -9.98 -9.79 4.38
C GLN A 32 -10.60 -8.63 5.18
N LYS A 33 -10.12 -8.46 6.41
CA LYS A 33 -10.45 -7.32 7.27
C LYS A 33 -9.43 -6.20 7.08
N ILE A 34 -9.88 -5.03 6.64
CA ILE A 34 -9.04 -3.85 6.43
C ILE A 34 -9.35 -2.84 7.53
N GLU A 35 -8.32 -2.39 8.24
CA GLU A 35 -8.44 -1.42 9.32
C GLU A 35 -7.46 -0.26 9.11
N ILE A 36 -7.91 0.93 9.49
CA ILE A 36 -7.11 2.15 9.41
C ILE A 36 -7.03 2.77 10.80
N PHE A 37 -5.82 3.10 11.23
CA PHE A 37 -5.55 3.74 12.50
C PHE A 37 -4.77 5.04 12.32
N GLN A 38 -5.06 6.04 13.15
CA GLN A 38 -4.24 7.24 13.23
C GLN A 38 -3.12 6.99 14.25
N THR A 39 -1.87 6.97 13.80
CA THR A 39 -0.70 6.89 14.69
C THR A 39 -0.32 8.27 15.22
N THR A 40 0.53 8.32 16.25
CA THR A 40 1.04 9.60 16.79
C THR A 40 2.11 10.25 15.92
N ASP A 41 3.01 9.47 15.32
CA ASP A 41 4.25 9.98 14.70
C ASP A 41 4.49 9.48 13.26
N TRP A 42 3.66 8.54 12.79
CA TRP A 42 3.84 7.82 11.51
C TRP A 42 2.71 8.08 10.50
N GLY A 43 1.78 8.97 10.82
CA GLY A 43 0.59 9.24 10.01
C GLY A 43 -0.46 8.13 10.14
N ASN A 44 -1.14 7.81 9.05
CA ASN A 44 -2.11 6.73 9.04
C ASN A 44 -1.39 5.38 8.94
N LEU A 45 -1.96 4.37 9.59
CA LEU A 45 -1.53 2.98 9.57
C LEU A 45 -2.64 2.15 8.94
N MET A 46 -2.33 1.42 7.87
CA MET A 46 -3.22 0.42 7.30
C MET A 46 -2.80 -0.97 7.78
N THR A 47 -3.78 -1.74 8.25
CA THR A 47 -3.59 -3.14 8.59
C THR A 47 -4.61 -4.01 7.87
N ILE A 48 -4.19 -5.20 7.48
CA ILE A 48 -5.03 -6.20 6.83
C ILE A 48 -4.93 -7.51 7.61
N ASP A 49 -6.07 -8.03 8.07
CA ASP A 49 -6.16 -9.23 8.94
C ASP A 49 -5.18 -9.22 10.12
N GLY A 50 -4.93 -8.02 10.68
CA GLY A 50 -4.02 -7.82 11.79
C GLY A 50 -2.56 -7.56 11.40
N ALA A 51 -2.17 -7.79 10.16
CA ALA A 51 -0.82 -7.52 9.66
C ALA A 51 -0.65 -6.05 9.25
N ILE A 52 0.49 -5.45 9.57
CA ILE A 52 0.79 -4.07 9.17
C ILE A 52 1.21 -4.05 7.72
N MET A 53 0.50 -3.27 6.91
CA MET A 53 0.80 -3.15 5.48
C MET A 53 1.71 -1.97 5.21
N LEU A 54 1.34 -0.78 5.70
CA LEU A 54 2.09 0.45 5.48
C LEU A 54 1.73 1.54 6.50
N THR A 55 2.64 2.49 6.67
CA THR A 55 2.33 3.80 7.28
C THR A 55 2.51 4.93 6.27
N SER A 56 1.85 6.07 6.49
CA SER A 56 2.02 7.26 5.62
C SER A 56 3.47 7.73 5.55
N LYS A 57 4.29 7.47 6.59
CA LYS A 57 5.64 8.02 6.69
C LYS A 57 6.73 7.17 6.03
N ASP A 58 6.59 5.84 6.03
CA ASP A 58 7.64 4.91 5.61
C ASP A 58 7.31 4.08 4.37
N ASN A 59 6.10 4.17 3.83
CA ASN A 59 5.68 3.43 2.64
C ASN A 59 6.63 3.60 1.43
N PHE A 60 7.28 4.76 1.29
CA PHE A 60 8.19 5.04 0.17
C PHE A 60 9.36 4.05 0.13
N PHE A 61 9.88 3.61 1.28
CA PHE A 61 10.98 2.64 1.31
C PHE A 61 10.60 1.34 0.59
N TYR A 62 9.39 0.84 0.84
CA TYR A 62 8.90 -0.38 0.21
C TYR A 62 8.59 -0.16 -1.27
N HIS A 63 7.81 0.87 -1.59
CA HIS A 63 7.36 1.13 -2.96
C HIS A 63 8.51 1.44 -3.93
N GLU A 64 9.49 2.22 -3.49
CA GLU A 64 10.67 2.53 -4.29
C GLU A 64 11.52 1.27 -4.52
N MET A 65 11.72 0.46 -3.48
CA MET A 65 12.59 -0.73 -3.55
C MET A 65 11.97 -1.90 -4.31
N ILE A 66 10.64 -2.07 -4.30
CA ILE A 66 9.98 -3.11 -5.10
C ILE A 66 9.91 -2.71 -6.59
N SER A 67 9.84 -1.42 -6.89
CA SER A 67 9.61 -0.91 -8.25
C SER A 67 10.91 -0.57 -9.00
N HIS A 68 11.73 0.32 -8.43
CA HIS A 68 12.83 0.94 -9.16
C HIS A 68 13.96 0.00 -9.54
N PRO A 69 14.44 -0.94 -8.70
CA PRO A 69 15.53 -1.83 -9.08
C PRO A 69 15.24 -2.65 -10.34
N VAL A 70 14.02 -3.18 -10.47
CA VAL A 70 13.62 -3.98 -11.65
C VAL A 70 13.48 -3.10 -12.88
N LEU A 71 12.89 -1.91 -12.74
CA LEU A 71 12.68 -0.99 -13.87
C LEU A 71 13.97 -0.35 -14.37
N PHE A 72 14.93 -0.04 -13.49
CA PHE A 72 16.23 0.50 -13.89
C PHE A 72 17.18 -0.55 -14.48
N THR A 73 17.00 -1.83 -14.16
CA THR A 73 17.85 -2.91 -14.70
C THR A 73 17.34 -3.46 -16.02
N HIS A 74 16.03 -3.34 -16.29
CA HIS A 74 15.46 -3.70 -17.58
C HIS A 74 15.84 -2.66 -18.65
N ALA A 75 16.30 -3.11 -19.83
CA ALA A 75 16.83 -2.18 -20.86
C ALA A 75 15.78 -1.21 -21.42
N ALA A 76 14.52 -1.64 -21.52
CA ALA A 76 13.41 -0.81 -22.00
C ALA A 76 12.06 -1.31 -21.43
N PRO A 77 11.75 -1.08 -20.14
CA PRO A 77 10.50 -1.53 -19.56
C PRO A 77 9.33 -0.73 -20.15
N LYS A 78 8.41 -1.43 -20.83
CA LYS A 78 7.26 -0.82 -21.53
C LYS A 78 5.92 -1.20 -20.93
N ARG A 79 5.74 -2.48 -20.60
CA ARG A 79 4.49 -3.01 -20.04
C ARG A 79 4.79 -3.64 -18.70
N VAL A 80 4.06 -3.22 -17.68
CA VAL A 80 4.26 -3.67 -16.31
C VAL A 80 2.95 -4.25 -15.78
N VAL A 81 3.04 -5.36 -15.05
CA VAL A 81 1.92 -5.93 -14.32
C VAL A 81 2.28 -5.94 -12.85
N ILE A 82 1.39 -5.40 -12.02
CA ILE A 82 1.47 -5.41 -10.57
C ILE A 82 0.41 -6.39 -10.09
N ILE A 83 0.82 -7.38 -9.30
CA ILE A 83 -0.08 -8.36 -8.67
C ILE A 83 -0.23 -7.98 -7.21
N GLY A 84 -1.47 -7.70 -6.79
CA GLY A 84 -1.77 -7.00 -5.55
C GLY A 84 -1.52 -5.49 -5.69
N GLY A 85 -1.01 -4.87 -4.63
CA GLY A 85 -0.68 -3.44 -4.62
C GLY A 85 -1.93 -2.54 -4.51
N GLY A 86 -3.01 -3.02 -3.88
CA GLY A 86 -4.26 -2.28 -3.71
C GLY A 86 -4.11 -0.90 -3.06
N ASP A 87 -3.02 -0.62 -2.34
CA ASP A 87 -2.69 0.71 -1.80
C ASP A 87 -2.21 1.74 -2.86
N CYS A 88 -1.93 1.27 -4.09
CA CYS A 88 -1.51 2.02 -5.26
C CYS A 88 -0.10 2.63 -5.21
N GLY A 89 0.66 2.46 -4.13
CA GLY A 89 1.99 3.02 -4.01
C GLY A 89 2.98 2.45 -5.05
N THR A 90 2.90 1.15 -5.33
CA THR A 90 3.72 0.53 -6.39
C THR A 90 3.37 1.09 -7.77
N LEU A 91 2.08 1.24 -8.09
CA LEU A 91 1.62 1.82 -9.36
C LEU A 91 2.19 3.22 -9.56
N ARG A 92 2.09 4.06 -8.53
CA ARG A 92 2.65 5.41 -8.53
C ARG A 92 4.15 5.42 -8.84
N GLU A 93 4.94 4.53 -8.22
CA GLU A 93 6.38 4.46 -8.46
C GLU A 93 6.73 3.95 -9.87
N VAL A 94 5.97 2.99 -10.40
CA VAL A 94 6.13 2.51 -11.78
C VAL A 94 5.85 3.64 -12.78
N LEU A 95 4.80 4.43 -12.57
CA LEU A 95 4.40 5.50 -13.49
C LEU A 95 5.39 6.67 -13.56
N LYS A 96 6.31 6.81 -12.60
CA LYS A 96 7.43 7.77 -12.69
C LYS A 96 8.40 7.46 -13.85
N HIS A 97 8.41 6.21 -14.35
CA HIS A 97 9.28 5.81 -15.46
C HIS A 97 8.64 6.15 -16.81
N LYS A 98 9.20 7.16 -17.50
CA LYS A 98 8.68 7.67 -18.78
C LYS A 98 8.69 6.65 -19.92
N GLY A 99 9.50 5.59 -19.83
CA GLY A 99 9.56 4.52 -20.84
C GLY A 99 8.40 3.54 -20.75
N VAL A 100 7.66 3.54 -19.63
CA VAL A 100 6.49 2.70 -19.43
C VAL A 100 5.32 3.24 -20.23
N GLU A 101 4.74 2.36 -21.04
CA GLU A 101 3.61 2.61 -21.96
C GLU A 101 2.29 2.11 -21.37
N SER A 102 2.31 1.04 -20.55
CA SER A 102 1.12 0.54 -19.85
C SER A 102 1.46 -0.12 -18.51
N VAL A 103 0.58 0.05 -17.52
CA VAL A 103 0.66 -0.60 -16.21
C VAL A 103 -0.71 -1.17 -15.87
N THR A 104 -0.77 -2.49 -15.64
CA THR A 104 -1.98 -3.14 -15.14
C THR A 104 -1.75 -3.52 -13.68
N GLN A 105 -2.57 -2.99 -12.77
CA GLN A 105 -2.62 -3.44 -11.39
C GLN A 105 -3.82 -4.35 -11.21
N CYS A 106 -3.57 -5.57 -10.72
CA CYS A 106 -4.60 -6.56 -10.47
C CYS A 106 -4.60 -6.89 -8.97
N ASP A 107 -5.60 -6.41 -8.25
CA ASP A 107 -5.79 -6.67 -6.83
C ASP A 107 -7.13 -7.34 -6.62
N ILE A 108 -7.20 -8.44 -5.86
CA ILE A 108 -8.44 -9.20 -5.67
C ILE A 108 -9.50 -8.43 -4.88
N ASP A 109 -9.10 -7.42 -4.09
CA ASP A 109 -9.98 -6.73 -3.17
C ASP A 109 -10.02 -5.22 -3.43
N GLU A 110 -11.02 -4.80 -4.21
CA GLU A 110 -11.29 -3.38 -4.51
C GLU A 110 -11.39 -2.52 -3.24
N GLN A 111 -11.81 -3.09 -2.12
CA GLN A 111 -11.94 -2.34 -0.87
C GLN A 111 -10.59 -1.82 -0.37
N VAL A 112 -9.46 -2.48 -0.68
CA VAL A 112 -8.12 -1.98 -0.33
C VAL A 112 -7.86 -0.66 -1.05
N THR A 113 -8.15 -0.58 -2.35
CA THR A 113 -7.99 0.64 -3.15
C THR A 113 -8.96 1.75 -2.74
N VAL A 114 -10.21 1.41 -2.39
CA VAL A 114 -11.17 2.40 -1.87
C VAL A 114 -10.66 3.01 -0.55
N MET A 115 -10.15 2.18 0.36
CA MET A 115 -9.60 2.63 1.65
C MET A 115 -8.31 3.43 1.45
N ALA A 116 -7.46 3.03 0.51
CA ALA A 116 -6.25 3.76 0.15
C ALA A 116 -6.57 5.15 -0.43
N ARG A 117 -7.52 5.27 -1.36
CA ARG A 117 -7.95 6.57 -1.90
C ARG A 117 -8.46 7.52 -0.81
N LYS A 118 -9.12 6.99 0.22
CA LYS A 118 -9.67 7.78 1.33
C LYS A 118 -8.63 8.21 2.35
N HIS A 119 -7.70 7.31 2.72
CA HIS A 119 -6.80 7.51 3.87
C HIS A 119 -5.32 7.69 3.52
N PHE A 120 -4.95 7.39 2.27
CA PHE A 120 -3.61 7.55 1.69
C PHE A 120 -3.70 8.16 0.26
N PRO A 121 -4.38 9.31 0.09
CA PRO A 121 -4.59 9.90 -1.23
C PRO A 121 -3.28 10.18 -1.98
N GLU A 122 -2.18 10.39 -1.26
CA GLU A 122 -0.83 10.57 -1.83
C GLU A 122 -0.31 9.36 -2.61
N LEU A 123 -0.79 8.15 -2.30
CA LEU A 123 -0.43 6.93 -3.03
C LEU A 123 -1.29 6.73 -4.27
N CYS A 124 -2.48 7.31 -4.29
CA CYS A 124 -3.48 7.14 -5.34
C CYS A 124 -3.49 8.27 -6.38
N ASP A 125 -2.58 9.24 -6.28
CA ASP A 125 -2.51 10.44 -7.13
C ASP A 125 -2.36 10.12 -8.64
N SER A 126 -1.82 8.95 -8.95
CA SER A 126 -1.48 8.51 -10.29
C SER A 126 -2.45 7.46 -10.86
N ASN A 127 -3.52 7.13 -10.13
CA ASN A 127 -4.44 6.06 -10.53
C ASN A 127 -5.22 6.37 -11.81
N ASP A 128 -5.37 7.66 -12.14
CA ASP A 128 -6.08 8.12 -13.33
C ASP A 128 -5.13 8.42 -14.51
N ASP A 129 -3.85 8.05 -14.40
CA ASP A 129 -2.89 8.14 -15.52
C ASP A 129 -3.41 7.29 -16.69
N ALA A 130 -3.38 7.83 -17.91
CA ALA A 130 -3.88 7.15 -19.11
C ALA A 130 -3.17 5.82 -19.43
N ARG A 131 -2.01 5.57 -18.81
CA ARG A 131 -1.25 4.32 -18.91
C ARG A 131 -1.68 3.27 -17.89
N ALA A 132 -2.45 3.64 -16.87
CA ALA A 132 -2.85 2.79 -15.78
C ALA A 132 -4.19 2.09 -16.04
N GLU A 133 -4.26 0.81 -15.68
CA GLU A 133 -5.48 0.00 -15.68
C GLU A 133 -5.57 -0.72 -14.33
N LEU A 134 -6.67 -0.49 -13.59
CA LEU A 134 -6.96 -1.17 -12.34
C LEU A 134 -7.99 -2.28 -12.59
N LEU A 135 -7.65 -3.50 -12.17
CA LEU A 135 -8.49 -4.69 -12.28
C LEU A 135 -8.73 -5.28 -10.88
N PHE A 136 -9.97 -5.73 -10.64
CA PHE A 136 -10.43 -6.35 -9.40
C PHE A 136 -11.14 -7.68 -9.66
#